data_AF-A0A2P6QK84-F1
#
_entry.id   AF-A0A2P6QK84-F1
#
_cell.length_a   1.000
_cell.length_b   1.000
_cell.length_c   1.000
_cell.angle_alpha   90.00
_cell.angle_beta   90.00
_cell.angle_gamma   90.00
#
_symmetry.space_group_name_H-M   'P 1'
#
loop_
_entity.id
_entity.type
_entity.pdbx_description
1 polymer ?
#
loop_
_entity_poly.entity_id
_entity_poly.type
_entity_poly.pdbx_seq_one_letter_code
_entity_poly.pdbx_strand_id
1 'polypeptide(L)'
;MVAFTTALWFIWNSRNKVRFDGVVVHATNVSGMIVGHIQASSRLVTGVMHNSILDLRVLKCFGASCNPRSAPRVFEVIWRPPPSGWVKVNTNGAWRRGLGVGGYGGVFRNDQGCFI
;
A
#
# COMPACT_ATOMS: atom_id res chain seq x y z
N MET A 1 -2.83 7.57 -8.30
CA MET A 1 -3.02 8.85 -9.01
C MET A 1 -3.09 8.67 -10.51
N VAL A 2 -2.06 8.09 -11.16
CA VAL A 2 -2.01 7.97 -12.63
C VAL A 2 -3.24 7.28 -13.25
N ALA A 3 -3.66 6.12 -12.74
CA ALA A 3 -4.82 5.40 -13.29
C ALA A 3 -6.13 6.23 -13.25
N PHE A 4 -6.36 6.97 -12.16
CA PHE A 4 -7.54 7.81 -11.98
C PHE A 4 -7.54 8.99 -12.97
N THR A 5 -6.42 9.71 -13.05
CA THR A 5 -6.29 10.85 -13.98
C THR A 5 -6.36 10.42 -15.44
N THR A 6 -5.78 9.27 -15.79
CA THR A 6 -5.88 8.67 -17.11
C THR A 6 -7.33 8.34 -17.48
N ALA A 7 -8.09 7.70 -16.57
CA ALA A 7 -9.49 7.37 -16.81
C ALA A 7 -10.33 8.63 -17.08
N LEU A 8 -10.19 9.67 -16.24
CA LEU A 8 -10.89 10.94 -16.42
C LEU A 8 -10.55 11.60 -17.76
N TRP A 9 -9.26 11.59 -18.13
CA TRP A 9 -8.82 12.20 -19.40
C TRP A 9 -9.43 11.51 -20.61
N PHE A 10 -9.42 10.17 -20.67
CA PHE A 10 -10.03 9.44 -21.78
C PHE A 10 -11.54 9.66 -21.87
N ILE A 11 -12.25 9.63 -20.73
CA ILE A 11 -13.69 9.89 -20.69
C ILE A 11 -14.00 11.30 -21.21
N TRP A 12 -13.27 12.31 -20.70
CA TRP A 12 -13.44 13.70 -21.10
C TRP A 12 -13.15 13.91 -22.59
N ASN A 13 -12.02 13.37 -23.08
CA ASN A 13 -11.62 13.48 -24.48
C ASN A 13 -12.63 12.80 -25.42
N SER A 14 -13.08 11.59 -25.08
CA SER A 14 -14.10 10.87 -25.84
C SER A 14 -15.43 11.64 -25.89
N ARG A 15 -15.87 12.23 -24.77
CA ARG A 15 -17.08 13.07 -24.73
C ARG A 15 -16.96 14.30 -25.62
N ASN A 16 -15.80 14.95 -25.63
CA ASN A 16 -15.58 16.14 -26.46
C ASN A 16 -15.61 15.81 -27.96
N LYS A 17 -15.03 14.67 -28.37
CA LYS A 17 -15.10 14.21 -29.76
C LYS A 17 -16.54 13.99 -30.24
N VAL A 18 -17.40 13.45 -29.37
CA VAL A 18 -18.83 13.30 -29.69
C VAL A 18 -19.51 14.66 -29.83
N ARG A 19 -19.21 15.61 -28.94
CA ARG A 19 -19.90 16.90 -28.87
C ARG A 19 -19.47 17.88 -29.96
N PHE A 20 -18.19 17.91 -30.29
CA PHE A 20 -17.60 18.96 -31.13
C PHE A 20 -17.15 18.44 -32.51
N ASP A 21 -16.78 17.16 -32.62
CA ASP A 21 -16.24 16.60 -33.85
C ASP A 21 -17.24 15.68 -34.57
N GLY A 22 -18.43 15.47 -33.99
CA GLY A 22 -19.47 14.58 -34.55
C GLY A 22 -19.07 13.11 -34.61
N VAL A 23 -18.02 12.70 -33.88
CA VAL A 23 -17.50 11.34 -33.90
C VAL A 23 -18.39 10.42 -33.05
N VAL A 24 -18.78 9.27 -33.60
CA VAL A 24 -19.45 8.22 -32.82
C VAL A 24 -18.40 7.46 -32.01
N VAL A 25 -18.56 7.45 -30.68
CA VAL A 25 -17.67 6.75 -29.76
C VAL A 25 -18.45 5.70 -28.99
N HIS A 26 -18.02 4.44 -29.07
CA HIS A 26 -18.57 3.35 -28.27
C HIS A 26 -17.88 3.27 -26.91
N ALA A 27 -18.66 3.08 -25.84
CA ALA A 27 -18.14 2.96 -24.47
C ALA A 27 -17.15 1.80 -24.29
N THR A 28 -17.31 0.72 -25.08
CA THR A 28 -16.39 -0.42 -25.12
C THR A 28 -15.00 0.01 -25.60
N ASN A 29 -14.92 0.87 -26.61
CA ASN A 29 -13.65 1.40 -27.12
C ASN A 29 -12.96 2.26 -26.07
N VAL A 30 -13.71 3.15 -25.40
CA VAL A 30 -13.16 4.00 -24.32
C VAL A 30 -12.65 3.15 -23.17
N SER A 31 -13.41 2.13 -22.76
CA SER A 31 -13.01 1.17 -21.73
C SER A 31 -11.71 0.44 -22.12
N GLY A 32 -11.63 -0.03 -23.37
CA GLY A 32 -10.43 -0.67 -23.91
C GLY A 32 -9.20 0.25 -23.90
N MET A 33 -9.36 1.53 -24.28
CA MET A 33 -8.30 2.52 -24.24
C MET A 33 -7.80 2.78 -22.82
N ILE A 34 -8.73 2.93 -21.86
CA ILE A 34 -8.40 3.14 -20.45
C ILE A 34 -7.62 1.94 -19.89
N VAL A 35 -8.14 0.73 -20.10
CA VAL A 35 -7.50 -0.53 -19.66
C VAL A 35 -6.11 -0.65 -20.29
N GLY A 36 -6.00 -0.48 -21.61
CA GLY A 36 -4.73 -0.58 -22.33
C GLY A 36 -3.70 0.43 -21.84
N HIS A 37 -4.10 1.67 -21.59
CA HIS A 37 -3.20 2.70 -21.07
C HIS A 37 -2.74 2.41 -19.64
N ILE A 38 -3.65 1.97 -18.76
CA ILE A 38 -3.31 1.56 -17.39
C ILE A 38 -2.33 0.39 -17.41
N GLN A 39 -2.57 -0.62 -18.25
CA GLN A 39 -1.68 -1.78 -18.41
C GLN A 39 -0.29 -1.35 -18.87
N ALA A 40 -0.19 -0.56 -19.94
CA ALA A 40 1.07 -0.06 -20.46
C ALA A 40 1.83 0.76 -19.41
N SER A 41 1.15 1.68 -18.73
CA SER A 41 1.76 2.53 -17.70
C SER A 41 2.24 1.70 -16.50
N SER A 42 1.45 0.71 -16.06
CA SER A 42 1.77 -0.11 -14.89
C SER A 42 3.06 -0.93 -15.07
N ARG A 43 3.39 -1.33 -16.30
CA ARG A 43 4.63 -2.06 -16.62
C ARG A 43 5.88 -1.19 -16.54
N LEU A 44 5.73 0.13 -16.66
CA LEU A 44 6.84 1.08 -16.56
C LEU A 44 7.15 1.47 -15.10
N VAL A 45 6.23 1.18 -14.17
CA VAL A 45 6.40 1.51 -12.75
C VAL A 45 7.30 0.48 -12.08
N THR A 46 8.50 0.91 -11.67
CA THR A 46 9.47 0.07 -10.94
C THR A 46 9.38 0.23 -9.42
N GLY A 47 8.61 1.21 -8.94
CA GLY A 47 8.47 1.51 -7.51
C GLY A 47 7.49 0.62 -6.76
N VAL A 48 7.66 0.55 -5.44
CA VAL A 48 6.76 -0.18 -4.53
C VAL A 48 5.45 0.59 -4.33
N MET A 49 4.33 -0.13 -4.46
CA MET A 49 2.99 0.40 -4.24
C MET A 49 2.67 0.46 -2.73
N HIS A 50 2.23 1.64 -2.29
CA HIS A 50 1.76 1.90 -0.91
C HIS A 50 0.23 1.94 -0.83
N ASN A 51 -0.43 1.25 -1.76
CA ASN A 51 -1.87 1.20 -1.91
C ASN A 51 -2.53 0.30 -0.86
N SER A 52 -3.80 0.59 -0.56
CA SER A 52 -4.62 -0.34 0.24
C SER A 52 -4.86 -1.63 -0.54
N ILE A 53 -5.25 -2.70 0.16
CA ILE A 53 -5.65 -3.96 -0.48
C ILE A 53 -6.81 -3.73 -1.47
N LEU A 54 -7.75 -2.83 -1.14
CA LEU A 54 -8.87 -2.50 -2.00
C LEU A 54 -8.40 -1.87 -3.32
N ASP A 55 -7.51 -0.88 -3.24
CA ASP A 55 -6.94 -0.22 -4.43
C ASP A 55 -6.21 -1.23 -5.33
N LEU A 56 -5.43 -2.13 -4.73
CA LEU A 56 -4.72 -3.18 -5.48
C LEU A 56 -5.69 -4.14 -6.19
N ARG A 57 -6.83 -4.47 -5.57
CA ARG A 57 -7.89 -5.26 -6.22
C ARG A 57 -8.48 -4.53 -7.43
N VAL A 58 -8.78 -3.24 -7.28
CA VAL A 58 -9.28 -2.42 -8.39
C VAL A 58 -8.27 -2.37 -9.54
N LEU A 59 -6.99 -2.09 -9.25
CA LEU A 59 -5.93 -2.08 -10.26
C LEU A 59 -5.79 -3.42 -10.99
N LYS A 60 -5.94 -4.53 -10.26
CA LYS A 60 -5.91 -5.88 -10.85
C LYS A 60 -7.09 -6.11 -11.80
N CYS A 61 -8.28 -5.56 -11.55
CA CYS A 61 -9.40 -5.62 -12.49
C CYS A 61 -9.11 -4.91 -13.82
N PHE A 62 -8.25 -3.88 -13.82
CA PHE A 62 -7.76 -3.22 -15.04
C PHE A 62 -6.54 -3.94 -15.67
N GLY A 63 -6.11 -5.07 -15.12
CA GLY A 63 -4.94 -5.82 -15.60
C GLY A 63 -3.60 -5.14 -15.34
N ALA A 64 -3.55 -4.19 -14.40
CA ALA A 64 -2.31 -3.51 -14.05
C ALA A 64 -1.31 -4.46 -13.37
N SER A 65 -0.04 -4.36 -13.73
CA SER A 65 1.04 -4.96 -12.94
C SER A 65 1.09 -4.28 -11.58
N CYS A 66 0.97 -5.07 -10.52
CA CYS A 66 1.00 -4.57 -9.14
C CYS A 66 2.32 -4.96 -8.49
N ASN A 67 3.05 -3.98 -7.95
CA ASN A 67 4.29 -4.19 -7.19
C ASN A 67 4.02 -3.87 -5.70
N PRO A 68 3.22 -4.68 -4.99
CA PRO A 68 2.94 -4.44 -3.58
C PRO A 68 4.23 -4.53 -2.76
N ARG A 69 4.26 -3.82 -1.63
CA ARG A 69 5.34 -3.99 -0.65
C ARG A 69 5.41 -5.44 -0.21
N SER A 70 6.63 -5.98 -0.08
CA SER A 70 6.82 -7.28 0.57
C SER A 70 6.19 -7.25 1.95
N ALA A 71 5.47 -8.32 2.30
CA ALA A 71 4.96 -8.49 3.64
C ALA A 71 6.15 -8.44 4.64
N PRO A 72 5.97 -7.82 5.83
CA PRO A 72 6.98 -7.88 6.87
C PRO A 72 7.34 -9.35 7.13
N ARG A 73 8.63 -9.66 7.19
CA ARG A 73 9.07 -10.99 7.62
C ARG A 73 8.80 -11.11 9.11
N VAL A 74 7.90 -12.01 9.49
CA VAL A 74 7.68 -12.38 10.88
C VAL A 74 8.65 -13.51 11.20
N PHE A 75 9.53 -13.29 12.15
CA PHE A 75 10.39 -14.32 12.72
C PHE A 75 10.05 -14.48 14.20
N GLU A 76 10.09 -15.71 14.68
CA GLU A 76 9.89 -15.99 16.09
C GLU A 76 11.10 -15.48 16.89
N VAL A 77 10.83 -14.72 17.93
CA VAL A 77 11.85 -14.26 18.89
C VAL A 77 11.61 -15.00 20.20
N ILE A 78 12.37 -16.06 20.43
CA ILE A 78 12.33 -16.79 21.70
C ILE A 78 13.07 -15.95 22.75
N TRP A 79 12.33 -15.51 23.77
CA TRP A 79 12.93 -14.79 24.89
C TRP A 79 13.77 -15.74 25.76
N ARG A 80 14.97 -15.30 26.14
CA ARG A 80 15.86 -16.00 27.08
C ARG A 80 16.30 -15.04 28.18
N PRO A 81 16.60 -15.49 29.41
CA PRO A 81 17.21 -14.64 30.41
C PRO A 81 18.54 -14.03 29.94
N PRO A 82 18.94 -12.85 30.45
CA PRO A 82 20.26 -12.28 30.17
C PRO A 82 21.36 -13.03 30.94
N PRO A 83 22.66 -12.75 30.67
CA PRO A 83 23.76 -13.29 31.46
C PRO A 83 23.65 -12.97 32.96
N SER A 84 24.32 -13.75 33.80
CA SER A 84 24.22 -13.57 35.25
C SER A 84 24.65 -12.16 35.70
N GLY A 85 23.87 -11.57 36.60
CA GLY A 85 24.05 -10.19 37.09
C GLY A 85 23.51 -9.11 36.16
N TRP A 86 22.91 -9.45 35.01
CA TRP A 86 22.32 -8.47 34.07
C TRP A 86 20.81 -8.35 34.24
N VAL A 87 20.30 -7.17 33.89
CA VAL A 87 18.86 -6.92 33.71
C VAL A 87 18.56 -6.81 32.22
N LYS A 88 17.52 -7.51 31.76
CA LYS A 88 16.99 -7.38 30.40
C LYS A 88 15.80 -6.45 30.41
N VAL A 89 15.86 -5.41 29.58
CA VAL A 89 14.78 -4.45 29.40
C VAL A 89 14.14 -4.67 28.04
N ASN A 90 12.86 -4.99 28.01
CA ASN A 90 12.06 -5.08 26.80
C ASN A 90 11.14 -3.86 26.72
N THR A 91 11.35 -2.99 25.74
CA THR A 91 10.54 -1.78 25.54
C THR A 91 9.63 -1.90 24.33
N ASN A 92 8.49 -1.23 24.37
CA ASN A 92 7.62 -1.06 23.22
C ASN A 92 6.99 0.34 23.22
N GLY A 93 6.71 0.86 22.03
CA GLY A 93 6.02 2.12 21.83
C GLY A 93 4.76 1.94 20.99
N ALA A 94 3.75 2.77 21.24
CA ALA A 94 2.55 2.84 20.44
C ALA A 94 2.26 4.29 20.05
N TRP A 95 1.85 4.51 18.80
CA TRP A 95 1.49 5.82 18.27
C TRP A 95 0.10 5.79 17.65
N ARG A 96 -0.76 6.72 18.06
CA ARG A 96 -2.10 6.88 17.52
C ARG A 96 -2.19 8.16 16.70
N ARG A 97 -1.91 8.04 15.40
CA ARG A 97 -1.83 9.17 14.45
C ARG A 97 -3.05 10.10 14.48
N GLY A 98 -4.26 9.57 14.60
CA GLY A 98 -5.50 10.37 14.57
C GLY A 98 -5.71 11.29 15.78
N LEU A 99 -5.04 11.02 16.90
CA LEU A 99 -5.14 11.83 18.11
C LEU A 99 -3.82 12.58 18.44
N GLY A 100 -2.75 12.33 17.68
CA GLY A 100 -1.43 12.90 17.96
C GLY A 100 -0.82 12.44 19.29
N VAL A 101 -1.28 11.30 19.85
CA VAL A 101 -0.81 10.78 21.13
C VAL A 101 0.07 9.55 20.93
N GLY A 102 1.12 9.48 21.76
CA GLY A 102 2.01 8.34 21.87
C GLY A 102 2.06 7.81 23.29
N GLY A 103 2.41 6.53 23.43
CA GLY A 103 2.69 5.90 24.70
C GLY A 103 3.89 4.96 24.57
N TYR A 104 4.54 4.69 25.69
CA TYR A 104 5.66 3.75 25.78
C TYR A 104 5.50 2.87 27.02
N GLY A 105 6.13 1.70 27.00
CA GLY A 105 6.15 0.76 28.10
C GLY A 105 7.43 -0.06 28.10
N GLY A 106 7.80 -0.54 29.29
CA GLY A 106 9.00 -1.36 29.49
C GLY A 106 8.74 -2.47 30.49
N VAL A 107 9.36 -3.63 30.25
CA VAL A 107 9.40 -4.76 31.18
C VAL A 107 10.86 -5.02 31.54
N PHE A 108 11.15 -5.06 32.83
CA PHE A 108 12.46 -5.32 33.38
C PHE A 108 12.47 -6.73 33.97
N ARG A 109 13.48 -7.53 33.61
CA ARG A 109 13.67 -8.87 34.16
C ARG A 109 15.12 -9.10 34.54
N ASN A 110 15.35 -9.76 35.67
CA ASN A 110 16.69 -10.15 36.12
C ASN A 110 17.26 -11.31 35.27
N ASP A 111 18.45 -11.78 35.65
CA ASP A 111 19.14 -12.91 35.05
C ASP A 111 18.45 -14.27 35.25
N GLN A 112 17.51 -14.36 36.20
CA GLN A 112 16.61 -15.50 36.37
C GLN A 112 15.31 -15.37 35.55
N GLY A 113 15.13 -14.24 34.86
CA GLY A 113 13.92 -13.91 34.13
C GLY A 113 12.71 -13.51 34.98
N CYS A 114 12.91 -13.29 36.28
CA CYS A 114 11.90 -12.74 37.17
C CYS A 114 11.75 -11.23 36.92
N PHE A 115 10.51 -10.73 37.07
CA PHE A 115 10.24 -9.29 37.02
C PHE A 115 10.92 -8.56 38.17
N ILE A 116 11.32 -7.32 37.90
CA ILE A 116 11.87 -6.37 38.87
C ILE A 116 11.01 -5.12 38.87
#